data_AF-A0A836TVA9-F1
#
_entry.id   AF-A0A836TVA9-F1
#
_cell.length_a   1.000
_cell.length_b   1.000
_cell.length_c   1.000
_cell.angle_alpha   90.00
_cell.angle_beta   90.00
_cell.angle_gamma   90.00
#
_symmetry.space_group_name_H-M   'P 1'
#
loop_
_entity.id
_entity.type
_entity.pdbx_description
1 polymer ?
#
loop_
_entity_poly.entity_id
_entity_poly.type
_entity_poly.pdbx_seq_one_letter_code
_entity_poly.pdbx_strand_id
1 'polypeptide(L)'
;GIRPADLSLLELVANGMIAASPEEFSPGNGVVMGQRLANKLNLLPGDMVRLLSPRGTHTAFGTIPRARAFKILGFFKIGMFEYDSTFIFMPLSDAQNYFRLDQSVNGLELIVENPAQVKLYR
;
A
#
# COMPACT_ATOMS: atom_id res chain seq x y z
N GLY A 1 -0.46 -1.04 4.81
CA GLY A 1 0.84 -0.34 4.83
C GLY A 1 1.91 -1.33 5.19
N ILE A 2 3.15 -1.09 4.78
CA ILE A 2 4.31 -1.97 4.98
C ILE A 2 5.51 -1.14 5.40
N ARG A 3 6.42 -1.70 6.22
CA ARG A 3 7.64 -0.98 6.59
C ARG A 3 8.51 -0.81 5.34
N PRO A 4 9.18 0.34 5.15
CA PRO A 4 10.08 0.55 4.02
C PRO A 4 11.09 -0.59 3.82
N ALA A 5 11.73 -1.01 4.91
CA ALA A 5 12.72 -2.09 4.89
C ALA A 5 12.16 -3.46 4.52
N ASP A 6 10.85 -3.69 4.66
CA ASP A 6 10.21 -4.96 4.30
C ASP A 6 9.72 -4.99 2.85
N LEU A 7 9.59 -3.83 2.18
CA LEU A 7 9.11 -3.77 0.80
C LEU A 7 10.03 -4.56 -0.15
N SER A 8 11.33 -4.53 0.11
CA SER A 8 12.33 -5.29 -0.65
C SER A 8 12.17 -6.81 -0.52
N LEU A 9 11.55 -7.30 0.56
CA LEU A 9 11.24 -8.72 0.73
C LEU A 9 10.10 -9.18 -0.20
N LEU A 10 9.27 -8.25 -0.66
CA LEU A 10 8.27 -8.51 -1.69
C LEU A 10 8.94 -8.40 -3.06
N GLU A 11 9.80 -9.35 -3.40
CA GLU A 11 10.67 -9.31 -4.59
C GLU A 11 9.91 -8.98 -5.89
N LEU A 12 8.72 -9.55 -6.07
CA LEU A 12 7.88 -9.28 -7.23
C LEU A 12 7.50 -7.80 -7.33
N VAL A 13 7.15 -7.17 -6.21
CA VAL A 13 6.78 -5.75 -6.14
C VAL A 13 8.03 -4.90 -6.33
N ALA A 14 9.10 -5.16 -5.58
CA ALA A 14 10.34 -4.39 -5.62
C ALA A 14 10.98 -4.39 -7.01
N ASN A 15 11.11 -5.57 -7.64
CA ASN A 15 11.66 -5.71 -8.98
C ASN A 15 10.70 -5.20 -10.07
N GLY A 16 9.40 -5.19 -9.78
CA GLY A 16 8.36 -4.71 -10.68
C GLY A 16 8.12 -3.20 -10.61
N MET A 17 8.90 -2.44 -9.83
CA MET A 17 8.72 -0.99 -9.68
C MET A 17 9.06 -0.23 -10.96
N ILE A 18 8.27 0.80 -11.27
CA ILE A 18 8.37 1.64 -12.47
C ILE A 18 8.33 3.09 -12.02
N ALA A 19 9.31 3.88 -12.46
CA ALA A 19 9.46 5.31 -12.17
C ALA A 19 9.61 5.67 -10.67
N ALA A 20 9.83 4.67 -9.82
CA ALA A 20 10.23 4.81 -8.43
C ALA A 20 11.16 3.64 -8.07
N SER A 21 11.92 3.82 -7.01
CA SER A 21 12.79 2.80 -6.42
C SER A 21 12.33 2.46 -4.99
N PRO A 22 12.64 1.26 -4.47
CA PRO A 22 12.32 0.89 -3.08
C PRO A 22 12.89 1.88 -2.06
N GLU A 23 14.01 2.53 -2.36
CA GLU A 23 14.68 3.51 -1.49
C GLU A 23 13.86 4.80 -1.33
N GLU A 24 13.10 5.19 -2.35
CA GLU A 24 12.20 6.35 -2.29
C GLU A 24 10.94 6.10 -1.46
N PHE A 25 10.59 4.82 -1.24
CA PHE A 25 9.42 4.42 -0.47
C PHE A 25 9.65 4.60 1.03
N SER A 26 9.50 5.83 1.50
CA SER A 26 9.69 6.21 2.90
C SER A 26 8.52 7.06 3.44
N PRO A 27 8.36 7.16 4.78
CA PRO A 27 7.27 7.94 5.40
C PRO A 27 7.18 9.36 4.86
N GLY A 28 5.99 9.77 4.45
CA GLY A 28 5.70 11.12 3.94
C GLY A 28 6.01 11.33 2.46
N ASN A 29 6.77 10.45 1.81
CA ASN A 29 7.12 10.61 0.39
C ASN A 29 5.93 10.32 -0.54
N GLY A 30 5.10 9.33 -0.20
CA GLY A 30 3.93 8.97 -1.00
C GLY A 30 3.62 7.48 -1.00
N VAL A 31 2.94 7.04 -2.04
CA VAL A 31 2.48 5.66 -2.23
C VAL A 31 2.93 5.12 -3.59
N VAL A 32 2.98 3.80 -3.70
CA VAL A 32 3.16 3.10 -4.99
C VAL A 32 1.91 2.30 -5.31
N MET A 33 1.52 2.29 -6.58
CA MET A 33 0.22 1.76 -7.03
C MET A 33 0.39 0.74 -8.15
N GLY A 34 -0.49 -0.25 -8.24
CA GLY A 34 -0.49 -1.17 -9.37
C GLY A 34 -0.68 -0.44 -10.71
N GLN A 35 0.12 -0.77 -11.72
CA GLN A 35 0.13 -0.05 -13.00
C GLN A 35 -1.26 -0.03 -13.68
N ARG A 36 -2.02 -1.12 -13.58
CA ARG A 36 -3.36 -1.19 -14.20
C ARG A 36 -4.36 -0.32 -13.46
N LEU A 37 -4.25 -0.19 -12.14
CA LEU A 37 -5.05 0.74 -11.35
C LEU A 37 -4.75 2.19 -11.74
N ALA A 38 -3.47 2.54 -11.87
CA ALA A 38 -3.05 3.87 -12.31
C ALA A 38 -3.60 4.21 -13.71
N ASN A 39 -3.50 3.28 -14.65
CA ASN A 39 -4.03 3.44 -16.00
C ASN A 39 -5.57 3.65 -16.01
N LYS A 40 -6.32 2.90 -15.19
CA LYS A 40 -7.78 3.07 -15.08
C LYS A 40 -8.17 4.46 -14.58
N LEU A 41 -7.33 5.06 -13.73
CA LEU A 41 -7.56 6.38 -13.15
C LEU A 41 -6.88 7.51 -13.94
N ASN A 42 -6.16 7.18 -15.03
CA ASN A 42 -5.34 8.11 -15.81
C ASN A 42 -4.34 8.91 -14.94
N LEU A 43 -3.67 8.23 -14.02
CA LEU A 43 -2.68 8.83 -13.12
C LEU A 43 -1.26 8.52 -13.57
N LEU A 44 -0.35 9.47 -13.37
CA LEU A 44 1.08 9.41 -13.66
C LEU A 44 1.91 9.51 -12.36
N PRO A 45 3.19 9.09 -12.37
CA PRO A 45 4.10 9.36 -11.26
C PRO A 45 4.21 10.87 -11.01
N GLY A 46 4.10 11.27 -9.74
CA GLY A 46 4.02 12.67 -9.33
C GLY A 46 2.60 13.18 -9.07
N ASP A 47 1.57 12.54 -9.63
CA ASP A 47 0.18 12.92 -9.40
C ASP A 47 -0.27 12.62 -7.96
N MET A 48 -1.45 13.14 -7.61
CA MET A 48 -2.07 12.90 -6.31
C MET A 48 -3.23 11.92 -6.45
N VAL A 49 -3.22 10.85 -5.65
CA VAL A 49 -4.36 9.96 -5.47
C VAL A 49 -5.07 10.27 -4.15
N ARG A 50 -6.39 10.49 -4.19
CA ARG A 50 -7.19 10.70 -2.99
C ARG A 50 -7.78 9.36 -2.52
N LEU A 51 -7.32 8.89 -1.36
CA LEU A 51 -7.88 7.72 -0.71
C LEU A 51 -9.08 8.12 0.14
N LEU A 52 -10.13 7.29 0.10
CA LEU A 52 -11.31 7.41 0.95
C LEU A 52 -11.44 6.15 1.80
N SER A 53 -11.56 6.32 3.11
CA SER A 53 -11.80 5.24 4.07
C SER A 53 -13.19 5.41 4.71
N PRO A 54 -14.05 4.38 4.68
CA PRO A 54 -15.37 4.44 5.30
C PRO A 54 -15.29 4.46 6.84
N ARG A 55 -14.15 4.07 7.43
CA ARG A 55 -13.90 4.11 8.88
C ARG A 55 -13.53 5.52 9.32
N GLY A 56 -14.50 6.42 9.20
CA GLY A 56 -14.37 7.84 9.49
C GLY A 56 -14.87 8.23 10.88
N THR A 57 -15.04 9.53 11.11
CA THR A 57 -15.57 10.03 12.39
C THR A 57 -17.08 9.82 12.43
N HIS A 58 -17.57 9.18 13.50
CA HIS A 58 -19.00 9.06 13.76
C HIS A 58 -19.56 10.42 14.22
N THR A 59 -20.63 10.87 13.58
CA THR A 59 -21.37 12.08 13.93
C THR A 59 -22.85 11.76 14.11
N ALA A 60 -23.64 12.70 14.62
CA ALA A 60 -25.09 12.56 14.71
C ALA A 60 -25.77 12.32 13.34
N PHE A 61 -25.09 12.67 12.24
CA PHE A 61 -25.59 12.53 10.87
C PHE A 61 -24.97 11.33 10.12
N GLY A 62 -24.31 10.42 10.84
CA GLY A 62 -23.64 9.26 10.26
C GLY A 62 -22.10 9.39 10.24
N THR A 63 -21.45 8.51 9.48
CA THR A 63 -19.99 8.44 9.42
C THR A 63 -19.46 9.32 8.29
N ILE A 64 -18.71 10.37 8.63
CA ILE A 64 -18.00 11.17 7.61
C ILE A 64 -16.75 10.40 7.21
N PRO A 65 -16.63 9.92 5.96
CA PRO A 65 -15.48 9.14 5.54
C PRO A 65 -14.21 9.97 5.64
N ARG A 66 -13.11 9.30 5.99
CA ARG A 66 -11.82 9.96 5.98
C ARG A 66 -11.32 10.04 4.55
N ALA A 67 -10.85 11.21 4.14
CA ALA A 67 -10.20 11.40 2.86
C ALA A 67 -8.81 12.03 3.05
N ARG A 68 -7.79 11.53 2.36
CA ARG A 68 -6.46 12.16 2.29
C ARG A 68 -5.84 11.90 0.92
N ALA A 69 -5.18 12.92 0.39
CA ALA A 69 -4.42 12.81 -0.85
C ALA A 69 -2.99 12.36 -0.55
N PHE A 70 -2.45 11.48 -1.40
CA PHE A 70 -1.09 10.99 -1.34
C PHE A 70 -0.44 11.15 -2.72
N LYS A 71 0.84 11.54 -2.72
CA LYS A 71 1.63 11.58 -3.95
C LYS A 71 1.88 10.16 -4.45
N ILE A 72 1.74 9.95 -5.75
CA ILE A 72 2.12 8.70 -6.40
C ILE A 72 3.62 8.79 -6.70
N LEU A 73 4.42 7.98 -6.02
CA LEU A 73 5.86 7.91 -6.27
C LEU A 73 6.13 7.23 -7.61
N GLY A 74 5.44 6.12 -7.84
CA GLY A 74 5.55 5.34 -9.05
C GLY A 74 4.59 4.17 -9.00
N PHE A 75 4.82 3.20 -9.88
CA PHE A 75 3.94 2.05 -10.02
C PHE A 75 4.68 0.75 -9.76
N PHE A 76 3.94 -0.33 -9.58
CA PHE A 76 4.48 -1.68 -9.70
C PHE A 76 3.69 -2.46 -10.74
N LYS A 77 4.37 -3.43 -11.38
CA LYS A 77 3.75 -4.42 -12.25
C LYS A 77 4.33 -5.80 -11.94
N ILE A 78 3.51 -6.67 -11.35
CA ILE A 78 3.94 -8.03 -10.99
C ILE A 78 3.34 -9.10 -11.90
N GLY A 79 2.52 -8.70 -12.89
CA GLY A 79 1.93 -9.61 -13.88
C GLY A 79 0.68 -10.34 -13.38
N MET A 80 0.34 -10.21 -12.09
CA MET A 80 -0.90 -10.71 -11.52
C MET A 80 -1.99 -9.65 -11.61
N PHE A 81 -3.06 -9.96 -12.35
CA PHE A 81 -4.12 -9.01 -12.67
C PHE A 81 -4.72 -8.31 -11.43
N GLU A 82 -5.00 -9.08 -10.37
CA GLU A 82 -5.64 -8.57 -9.17
C GLU A 82 -4.76 -7.51 -8.50
N TYR A 83 -3.50 -7.86 -8.19
CA TYR A 83 -2.55 -6.95 -7.57
C TYR A 83 -2.30 -5.70 -8.41
N ASP A 84 -2.06 -5.86 -9.71
CA ASP A 84 -1.80 -4.73 -10.61
C ASP A 84 -3.01 -3.80 -10.75
N SER A 85 -4.22 -4.29 -10.44
CA SER A 85 -5.50 -3.58 -10.67
C SER A 85 -6.16 -3.02 -9.41
N THR A 86 -5.79 -3.47 -8.21
CA THR A 86 -6.52 -3.12 -6.97
C THR A 86 -5.64 -2.70 -5.79
N PHE A 87 -4.31 -2.87 -5.86
CA PHE A 87 -3.43 -2.62 -4.71
C PHE A 87 -2.68 -1.29 -4.77
N ILE A 88 -2.46 -0.73 -3.57
CA ILE A 88 -1.57 0.40 -3.28
C ILE A 88 -0.73 0.03 -2.06
N PHE A 89 0.58 0.22 -2.14
CA PHE A 89 1.47 0.15 -0.99
C PHE A 89 1.76 1.55 -0.46
N MET A 90 1.75 1.65 0.88
CA MET A 90 1.94 2.87 1.64
C MET A 90 2.89 2.57 2.81
N PRO A 91 3.81 3.48 3.16
CA PRO A 91 4.65 3.32 4.34
C PRO A 91 3.80 3.04 5.59
N LEU A 92 4.26 2.13 6.44
CA LEU A 92 3.47 1.67 7.59
C LEU A 92 3.04 2.82 8.51
N SER A 93 3.93 3.75 8.80
CA SER A 93 3.64 4.93 9.63
C SER A 93 2.57 5.82 9.01
N ASP A 94 2.58 6.00 7.69
CA ASP A 94 1.57 6.79 6.99
C ASP A 94 0.21 6.09 7.03
N ALA A 95 0.20 4.77 6.89
CA ALA A 95 -1.01 3.96 7.03
C ALA A 95 -1.56 4.02 8.46
N GLN A 96 -0.71 3.89 9.47
CA GLN A 96 -1.09 4.00 10.88
C GLN A 96 -1.73 5.37 11.19
N ASN A 97 -1.11 6.45 10.71
CA ASN A 97 -1.65 7.80 10.82
C ASN A 97 -2.98 7.94 10.06
N TYR A 98 -3.04 7.45 8.82
CA TYR A 98 -4.24 7.54 7.99
C TYR A 98 -5.40 6.73 8.55
N PHE A 99 -5.17 5.58 9.17
CA PHE A 99 -6.23 4.74 9.74
C PHE A 99 -6.46 4.95 11.25
N ARG A 100 -5.71 5.84 11.92
CA ARG A 100 -5.70 6.02 13.41
C ARG A 100 -5.49 4.69 14.13
N LEU A 101 -4.38 4.03 13.82
CA LEU A 101 -3.99 2.78 14.46
C LEU A 101 -2.94 2.97 15.56
N ASP A 102 -2.53 4.20 15.86
CA ASP A 102 -1.40 4.52 16.74
C ASP A 102 -0.17 3.68 16.33
N GLN A 103 0.38 2.86 17.23
CA GLN A 103 1.49 1.94 16.91
C GLN A 103 1.04 0.52 16.55
N SER A 104 -0.26 0.29 16.38
CA SER A 104 -0.84 -1.02 16.07
C SER A 104 -0.74 -1.35 14.58
N VAL A 105 -0.86 -2.63 14.26
CA VAL A 105 -0.97 -3.16 12.89
C VAL A 105 -2.19 -4.07 12.79
N ASN A 106 -2.79 -4.18 11.60
CA ASN A 106 -3.96 -5.04 11.39
C ASN A 106 -3.62 -6.51 11.18
N GLY A 107 -2.35 -6.82 10.91
CA GLY A 107 -1.90 -8.17 10.63
C GLY A 107 -0.38 -8.23 10.56
N LEU A 108 0.13 -9.46 10.61
CA LEU A 108 1.53 -9.78 10.40
C LEU A 108 1.62 -10.63 9.14
N GLU A 109 2.43 -10.18 8.19
CA GLU A 109 2.76 -10.95 7.00
C GLU A 109 4.02 -11.74 7.28
N LEU A 110 3.94 -13.07 7.09
CA LEU A 110 5.05 -13.99 7.31
C LEU A 110 5.50 -14.52 5.95
N ILE A 111 6.73 -14.23 5.58
CA ILE A 111 7.39 -14.79 4.41
C ILE A 111 8.20 -15.99 4.90
N VAL A 112 7.96 -17.15 4.29
CA VAL A 112 8.64 -18.41 4.62
C VAL A 112 9.22 -19.01 3.36
N GLU A 113 10.31 -19.75 3.50
CA GLU A 113 10.96 -20.44 2.38
C GLU A 113 10.04 -21.49 1.74
N ASN A 114 9.26 -22.20 2.55
CA ASN A 114 8.33 -23.23 2.09
C ASN A 114 6.92 -23.02 2.64
N PRO A 115 6.03 -22.34 1.89
CA PRO A 115 4.64 -22.12 2.30
C PRO A 115 3.86 -23.42 2.55
N ALA A 116 4.22 -24.54 1.91
CA ALA A 116 3.54 -25.82 2.08
C ALA A 116 3.77 -26.44 3.47
N GLN A 117 4.88 -26.09 4.13
CA GLN A 117 5.23 -26.63 5.45
C GLN A 117 4.64 -25.84 6.62
N VAL A 118 4.02 -24.68 6.38
CA VAL A 118 3.43 -23.85 7.44
C VAL A 118 2.37 -24.60 8.26
N LYS A 119 1.70 -25.60 7.67
CA LYS A 119 0.73 -26.44 8.38
C LYS A 119 1.33 -27.31 9.49
N LEU A 120 2.65 -27.55 9.47
CA LEU A 120 3.35 -28.40 10.45
C LEU A 120 3.61 -27.71 11.79
N TYR A 121 3.40 -26.39 11.86
CA TYR A 121 3.67 -25.56 13.05
C TYR A 121 2.39 -24.98 13.68
N ARG A 122 1.24 -25.63 13.46
CA ARG A 122 -0.04 -25.31 14.13
C ARG A 122 -0.24 -26.10 15.40
#